data_AF-A0A547Q675-F1
#
_entry.id   AF-A0A547Q675-F1
#
_cell.length_a   1.000
_cell.length_b   1.000
_cell.length_c   1.000
_cell.angle_alpha   90.00
_cell.angle_beta   90.00
_cell.angle_gamma   90.00
#
_symmetry.space_group_name_H-M   'P 1'
#
loop_
_entity.id
_entity.type
_entity.pdbx_description
1 polymer ?
#
loop_
_entity_poly.entity_id
_entity_poly.type
_entity_poly.pdbx_seq_one_letter_code
_entity_poly.pdbx_strand_id
1 'polypeptide(L)'
;METQVENNLPADLRAEMAPERIGFRLGLLREYLGKSPSEMADSLDIPRTYWSRFERGRRPVSDTVAALLVSRFGVTLDFLMLGRWDKLPVDMADGMREILSKKS
;
A
#
# COMPACT_ATOMS: atom_id res chain seq x y z
N MET A 1 7.47 17.92 16.87
CA MET A 1 8.88 17.80 16.46
C MET A 1 8.90 16.95 15.21
N GLU A 2 8.91 17.57 14.04
CA GLU A 2 9.31 16.85 12.82
C GLU A 2 10.80 16.54 12.96
N THR A 3 11.14 15.26 12.96
CA THR A 3 12.52 14.78 13.10
C THR A 3 13.33 15.23 11.89
N GLN A 4 14.54 15.77 12.10
CA GLN A 4 15.46 16.23 11.04
C GLN A 4 15.72 15.22 9.91
N VAL A 5 15.40 13.94 10.14
CA VAL A 5 15.53 12.83 9.18
C VAL A 5 14.60 12.96 7.98
N GLU A 6 13.37 13.45 8.14
CA GLU A 6 12.39 13.52 7.03
C GLU A 6 12.80 14.51 5.93
N ASN A 7 13.51 15.58 6.32
CA ASN A 7 14.00 16.60 5.40
C ASN A 7 15.16 16.12 4.51
N ASN A 8 15.83 15.02 4.84
CA ASN A 8 16.96 14.47 4.09
C ASN A 8 16.56 13.40 3.06
N LEU A 9 15.28 13.03 2.95
CA LEU A 9 14.86 12.09 1.92
C LEU A 9 14.96 12.73 0.52
N PRO A 10 15.54 12.04 -0.47
CA PRO A 10 15.46 12.42 -1.88
C PRO A 10 14.02 12.68 -2.31
N ALA A 11 13.81 13.67 -3.17
CA ALA A 11 12.47 14.14 -3.55
C ALA A 11 11.62 13.06 -4.24
N ASP A 12 12.26 12.21 -5.05
CA ASP A 12 11.67 11.04 -5.68
C ASP A 12 11.21 10.01 -4.64
N LEU A 13 12.05 9.71 -3.64
CA LEU A 13 11.70 8.78 -2.57
C LEU A 13 10.55 9.31 -1.71
N ARG A 14 10.58 10.61 -1.40
CA ARG A 14 9.50 11.29 -0.68
C ARG A 14 8.19 11.25 -1.46
N ALA A 15 8.25 11.46 -2.77
CA ALA A 15 7.09 11.34 -3.64
C ALA A 15 6.53 9.92 -3.63
N GLU A 16 7.38 8.89 -3.69
CA GLU A 16 6.93 7.49 -3.61
C GLU A 16 6.29 7.15 -2.27
N MET A 17 6.81 7.70 -1.17
CA MET A 17 6.25 7.50 0.17
C MET A 17 5.04 8.40 0.47
N ALA A 18 4.58 9.21 -0.48
CA ALA A 18 3.39 10.03 -0.30
C ALA A 18 2.15 9.15 -0.01
N PRO A 19 1.25 9.57 0.91
CA PRO A 19 0.06 8.79 1.26
C PRO A 19 -0.79 8.38 0.06
N GLU A 20 -0.88 9.19 -0.98
CA GLU A 20 -1.61 8.91 -2.21
C GLU A 20 -0.98 7.76 -3.00
N ARG A 21 0.36 7.69 -3.06
CA ARG A 21 1.10 6.63 -3.76
C ARG A 21 1.03 5.32 -3.00
N ILE A 22 1.15 5.38 -1.68
CA ILE A 22 0.92 4.21 -0.81
C ILE A 22 -0.53 3.74 -0.94
N GLY A 23 -1.50 4.65 -0.84
CA GLY A 23 -2.93 4.36 -0.97
C GLY A 23 -3.28 3.68 -2.29
N PHE A 24 -2.72 4.16 -3.38
CA PHE A 24 -2.85 3.53 -4.70
C PHE A 24 -2.38 2.07 -4.70
N ARG A 25 -1.20 1.80 -4.13
CA ARG A 25 -0.65 0.44 -4.05
C ARG A 25 -1.48 -0.48 -3.16
N LEU A 26 -2.04 0.04 -2.07
CA LEU A 26 -3.00 -0.70 -1.22
C LEU A 26 -4.26 -1.08 -1.99
N GLY A 27 -4.76 -0.16 -2.83
CA GLY A 27 -5.90 -0.41 -3.71
C GLY A 27 -5.61 -1.52 -4.73
N LEU A 28 -4.43 -1.50 -5.37
CA LEU A 28 -4.00 -2.57 -6.27
C LEU A 28 -3.92 -3.91 -5.54
N LEU A 29 -3.34 -3.95 -4.33
CA LEU A 29 -3.25 -5.17 -3.54
C LEU A 29 -4.63 -5.72 -3.21
N ARG A 30 -5.56 -4.85 -2.78
CA ARG A 30 -6.93 -5.25 -2.48
C ARG A 30 -7.62 -5.85 -3.70
N GLU A 31 -7.50 -5.20 -4.86
CA GLU A 31 -8.11 -5.69 -6.10
C GLU A 31 -7.50 -7.01 -6.57
N TYR A 32 -6.17 -7.18 -6.43
CA TYR A 32 -5.50 -8.46 -6.67
C TYR A 32 -6.03 -9.57 -5.78
N LEU A 33 -6.29 -9.28 -4.50
CA LEU A 33 -6.90 -10.21 -3.56
C LEU A 33 -8.40 -10.45 -3.83
N GLY A 34 -9.00 -9.76 -4.79
CA GLY A 34 -10.43 -9.86 -5.11
C GLY A 34 -11.35 -9.36 -3.99
N LYS A 35 -10.86 -8.48 -3.11
CA LYS A 35 -11.59 -8.03 -1.92
C LYS A 35 -12.30 -6.69 -2.13
N SER A 36 -13.45 -6.52 -1.51
CA SER A 36 -14.06 -5.21 -1.28
C SER A 36 -13.30 -4.43 -0.19
N PRO A 37 -13.43 -3.09 -0.14
CA PRO A 37 -12.82 -2.28 0.93
C PRO A 37 -13.21 -2.72 2.34
N SER A 38 -14.45 -3.18 2.52
CA SER A 38 -14.96 -3.68 3.80
C SER A 38 -14.29 -4.98 4.18
N GLU A 39 -14.22 -5.96 3.27
CA GLU A 39 -13.56 -7.24 3.53
C GLU A 39 -12.08 -7.07 3.83
N MET A 40 -11.42 -6.11 3.17
CA MET A 40 -10.02 -5.80 3.42
C MET A 40 -9.81 -5.24 4.83
N ALA A 41 -10.65 -4.31 5.27
CA ALA A 41 -10.62 -3.78 6.63
C ALA A 41 -10.92 -4.87 7.68
N ASP A 42 -11.95 -5.68 7.45
CA ASP A 42 -12.34 -6.78 8.33
C ASP A 42 -11.19 -7.81 8.42
N SER A 43 -10.51 -8.10 7.31
CA SER A 43 -9.34 -9.00 7.27
C SER A 43 -8.09 -8.46 7.96
N LEU A 44 -8.09 -7.20 8.40
CA LEU A 44 -7.02 -6.55 9.14
C LEU A 44 -7.44 -6.16 10.56
N ASP A 45 -8.70 -6.43 10.94
CA ASP A 45 -9.31 -6.01 12.20
C ASP A 45 -9.18 -4.48 12.45
N ILE A 46 -9.49 -3.70 11.42
CA ILE A 46 -9.50 -2.24 11.49
C ILE A 46 -10.86 -1.65 11.13
N PRO A 47 -11.20 -0.42 11.57
CA PRO A 47 -12.41 0.23 11.12
C PRO A 47 -12.45 0.36 9.59
N ARG A 48 -13.56 0.00 8.95
CA ARG A 48 -13.75 0.10 7.48
C ARG A 48 -13.45 1.49 6.92
N THR A 49 -13.72 2.53 7.71
CA THR A 49 -13.43 3.92 7.35
C THR A 49 -11.93 4.20 7.22
N TYR A 50 -11.07 3.43 7.89
CA TYR A 50 -9.62 3.60 7.81
C TYR A 50 -9.11 3.12 6.46
N TRP A 51 -9.52 1.93 6.03
CA TRP A 51 -9.11 1.39 4.73
C TRP A 51 -9.43 2.34 3.58
N SER A 52 -10.67 2.84 3.53
CA SER A 52 -11.07 3.83 2.52
C SER A 52 -10.25 5.12 2.58
N ARG A 53 -9.82 5.57 3.76
CA ARG A 53 -8.97 6.77 3.90
C ARG A 53 -7.53 6.50 3.45
N PHE A 54 -7.00 5.29 3.68
CA PHE A 54 -5.69 4.88 3.19
C PHE A 54 -5.66 4.90 1.67
N GLU A 55 -6.60 4.25 0.99
CA GLU A 55 -6.64 4.19 -0.48
C GLU A 55 -6.72 5.57 -1.14
N ARG A 56 -7.38 6.52 -0.47
CA ARG A 56 -7.52 7.91 -0.95
C ARG A 56 -6.35 8.83 -0.56
N GLY A 57 -5.31 8.30 0.07
CA GLY A 57 -4.18 9.09 0.58
C GLY A 57 -4.56 10.08 1.69
N ARG A 58 -5.78 9.98 2.25
CA ARG A 58 -6.26 10.91 3.30
C ARG A 58 -5.74 10.54 4.68
N ARG A 59 -5.07 9.41 4.81
CA ARG A 59 -4.42 8.95 6.02
C ARG A 59 -3.19 8.13 5.65
N PRO A 60 -2.03 8.35 6.27
CA PRO A 60 -0.89 7.46 6.11
C PRO A 60 -1.19 6.09 6.74
N VAL A 61 -0.71 5.02 6.11
CA VAL A 61 -0.74 3.69 6.72
C VAL A 61 0.20 3.68 7.93
N SER A 62 -0.23 3.07 9.03
CA SER A 62 0.64 2.86 10.19
C SER A 62 1.52 1.63 9.99
N ASP A 63 2.66 1.60 10.67
CA ASP A 63 3.59 0.47 10.65
C ASP A 63 2.90 -0.84 11.04
N THR A 64 1.97 -0.79 12.01
CA THR A 64 1.18 -1.96 12.41
C THR A 64 0.33 -2.50 11.26
N VAL A 65 -0.37 -1.63 10.52
CA VAL A 65 -1.19 -2.07 9.38
C VAL A 65 -0.30 -2.60 8.26
N ALA A 66 0.84 -1.94 7.99
CA ALA A 66 1.81 -2.41 6.99
C ALA A 66 2.36 -3.80 7.34
N ALA A 67 2.72 -4.04 8.61
CA ALA A 67 3.18 -5.33 9.09
C ALA A 67 2.10 -6.42 8.99
N LEU A 68 0.84 -6.09 9.29
CA LEU A 68 -0.28 -7.02 9.13
C LEU A 68 -0.51 -7.40 7.65
N LEU A 69 -0.37 -6.45 6.73
CA LEU A 69 -0.48 -6.71 5.30
C LEU A 69 0.59 -7.69 4.81
N VAL A 70 1.84 -7.47 5.23
CA VAL A 70 2.96 -8.38 4.93
C VAL A 70 2.68 -9.77 5.50
N SER A 71 2.31 -9.83 6.78
CA SER A 71 2.10 -11.10 7.48
C SER A 71 0.93 -11.91 6.93
N ARG A 72 -0.18 -11.26 6.55
CA ARG A 72 -1.42 -11.95 6.13
C ARG A 72 -1.49 -12.23 4.63
N PHE A 73 -0.83 -11.41 3.80
CA PHE A 73 -0.98 -11.48 2.33
C PHE A 73 0.33 -11.67 1.57
N GLY A 74 1.49 -11.62 2.22
CA GLY A 74 2.79 -11.85 1.57
C GLY A 74 3.28 -10.70 0.68
N VAL A 75 2.63 -9.53 0.74
CA VAL A 75 3.14 -8.29 0.12
C VAL A 75 4.41 -7.84 0.85
N THR A 76 5.25 -7.01 0.23
CA THR A 76 6.47 -6.49 0.87
C THR A 76 6.40 -5.01 1.23
N LEU A 77 7.10 -4.62 2.29
CA LEU A 77 7.20 -3.20 2.68
C LEU A 77 7.89 -2.35 1.60
N ASP A 78 8.91 -2.89 0.93
CA ASP A 78 9.55 -2.25 -0.23
C ASP A 78 8.53 -1.87 -1.31
N PHE A 79 7.59 -2.76 -1.61
CA PHE A 79 6.52 -2.43 -2.54
C PHE A 79 5.56 -1.40 -1.95
N LEU A 80 5.02 -1.64 -0.75
CA LEU A 80 4.03 -0.75 -0.13
C LEU A 80 4.53 0.69 0.00
N MET A 81 5.77 0.87 0.46
CA MET A 81 6.35 2.17 0.77
C MET A 81 7.04 2.81 -0.43
N LEU A 82 7.79 2.03 -1.21
CA LEU A 82 8.70 2.56 -2.25
C LEU A 82 8.29 2.19 -3.68
N GLY A 83 7.21 1.43 -3.87
CA GLY A 83 6.75 1.01 -5.19
C GLY A 83 7.68 0.02 -5.90
N ARG A 84 8.53 -0.70 -5.15
CA ARG A 84 9.49 -1.66 -5.71
C ARG A 84 8.83 -2.98 -6.12
N TRP A 85 8.42 -3.05 -7.38
CA TRP A 85 7.81 -4.24 -7.97
C TRP A 85 8.74 -5.46 -8.01
N ASP A 86 10.05 -5.25 -8.11
CA ASP A 86 11.06 -6.31 -8.11
C ASP A 86 11.20 -7.04 -6.77
N LYS A 87 10.59 -6.49 -5.71
CA LYS A 87 10.56 -7.08 -4.37
C LYS A 87 9.26 -7.81 -4.05
N LEU A 88 8.31 -7.89 -4.98
CA LEU A 88 7.10 -8.68 -4.81
C LEU A 88 7.34 -10.14 -5.25
N PRO A 89 6.57 -11.10 -4.69
CA PRO A 89 6.37 -12.39 -5.33
C PRO A 89 5.93 -12.21 -6.79
N VAL A 90 6.48 -13.03 -7.69
CA VAL A 90 6.32 -12.86 -9.15
C VAL A 90 4.86 -12.93 -9.56
N ASP A 91 4.12 -13.91 -9.02
CA ASP A 91 2.69 -14.09 -9.24
C ASP A 91 1.87 -12.87 -8.82
N MET A 92 2.19 -12.28 -7.66
CA MET A 92 1.55 -11.07 -7.17
C MET A 92 1.88 -9.87 -8.04
N ALA A 93 3.15 -9.69 -8.41
CA ALA A 93 3.58 -8.59 -9.26
C ALA A 93 2.86 -8.62 -10.61
N ASP A 94 2.75 -9.79 -11.22
CA ASP A 94 2.11 -9.95 -12.52
C ASP A 94 0.60 -9.76 -12.45
N GLY A 95 -0.07 -10.31 -11.44
CA GLY A 95 -1.51 -10.10 -11.22
C GLY A 95 -1.87 -8.63 -10.98
N MET A 96 -1.08 -7.92 -10.18
CA MET A 96 -1.28 -6.49 -9.93
C MET A 96 -0.96 -5.62 -11.16
N ARG A 97 0.01 -6.00 -12.00
CA ARG A 97 0.28 -5.33 -13.29
C ARG A 97 -0.86 -5.51 -14.28
N GLU A 98 -1.49 -6.68 -14.31
CA GLU A 98 -2.65 -6.91 -15.16
C GLU A 98 -3.81 -5.98 -14.76
N ILE A 99 -4.08 -5.85 -13.45
CA ILE A 99 -5.09 -4.90 -12.94
C ILE A 99 -4.74 -3.46 -13.34
N LEU A 100 -3.47 -3.09 -13.21
CA LEU A 100 -2.99 -1.76 -13.60
C LEU A 100 -3.23 -1.47 -15.09
N SER A 101 -2.93 -2.42 -15.97
CA SER A 101 -3.14 -2.28 -17.42
C SER A 101 -4.60 -2.11 -17.80
N LYS A 102 -5.54 -2.66 -17.03
CA LYS A 102 -6.99 -2.53 -17.26
C LYS A 102 -7.56 -1.19 -16.81
N LYS A 103 -6.84 -0.43 -15.99
CA LYS A 103 -7.26 0.90 -15.48
C LYS A 103 -6.75 2.06 -16.34
N SER A 104 -5.79 1.83 -17.23
CA SER A 104 -5.20 2.84 -18.12
C SER A 104 -5.91 2.92 -19.45
#